data_AF-A0A8S1VSU0-F1
#
_entry.id   AF-A0A8S1VSU0-F1
#
_cell.length_a   1.000
_cell.length_b   1.000
_cell.length_c   1.000
_cell.angle_alpha   90.00
_cell.angle_beta   90.00
_cell.angle_gamma   90.00
#
_symmetry.space_group_name_H-M   'P 1'
#
loop_
_entity.id
_entity.type
_entity.pdbx_description
1 polymer ?
#
loop_
_entity_poly.entity_id
_entity_poly.type
_entity_poly.pdbx_seq_one_letter_code
_entity_poly.pdbx_strand_id
1 'polypeptide(L)'
;MFQREQRNTTNSGYRNSSNAYVMAMKALQEKIKVMETQRTDTLLPTKTKSNDEEYLLQQISELRNQNETLTMQLQRQQSEKENINNYILQIDQLQQERLIHLKEYQDRVTDLIKKIEDGKKDRQDQQNQIEYLQRQLQAYKANERGLMQKVDQQKQEENSKQQEQIMELRQRVESGEQYAKKLEKKYEKLQTEKHQLEADILDYKERCPVFKLQEYEKQIQIYRSQLEEKEKAYLRMMEELQMQRQQTEDQLTKRIQELLNKSNEYQSAIHQLTIELKDITLKYQQLKLRLEYEEKNNQQNKKRMRNISQSDDPEFEMLINNQYQTNNQQPNNNNKVSKLNLDFLSPQITSPRFEQSFVKSSVLKQAIKDCLEDMKQTTPFKSDQHNIIPQEQHHQQQHSKKKLLSPPLTVRNSEIENKLKQLNDKYEQLIRQAQKESDFKQKAQIRKELLDIAEQIKEVNRRQ
;
A
#
# COMPACT_ATOMS: atom_id res chain seq x y z
N MET A 1 20.74 -106.02 10.84
CA MET A 1 20.04 -107.28 10.55
C MET A 1 21.06 -108.36 10.27
N PHE A 2 20.96 -109.51 10.94
CA PHE A 2 21.01 -110.86 10.31
C PHE A 2 20.91 -111.91 11.43
N GLN A 3 19.79 -112.63 11.49
CA GLN A 3 19.73 -113.89 12.24
C GLN A 3 20.44 -114.96 11.42
N ARG A 4 21.03 -115.96 12.09
CA ARG A 4 21.30 -117.26 11.47
C ARG A 4 20.96 -118.36 12.45
N GLU A 5 19.86 -119.07 12.19
CA GLU A 5 19.54 -120.31 12.88
C GLU A 5 20.71 -121.30 12.73
N GLN A 6 20.98 -122.08 13.77
CA GLN A 6 21.42 -123.47 13.58
C GLN A 6 20.49 -124.38 14.39
N ARG A 7 20.00 -125.42 13.72
CA ARG A 7 19.00 -126.35 14.26
C ARG A 7 19.74 -127.47 14.98
N ASN A 8 19.41 -127.71 16.25
CA ASN A 8 19.88 -128.90 16.95
C ASN A 8 19.24 -130.15 16.34
N THR A 9 20.02 -131.01 15.68
CA THR A 9 19.54 -132.25 15.08
C THR A 9 20.46 -133.45 15.36
N THR A 10 19.81 -134.56 15.73
CA THR A 10 20.28 -135.97 15.68
C THR A 10 21.29 -136.54 16.70
N ASN A 11 21.03 -137.81 17.03
CA ASN A 11 22.00 -138.87 17.36
C ASN A 11 22.77 -138.85 18.71
N SER A 12 22.03 -138.72 19.82
CA SER A 12 22.54 -139.05 21.17
C SER A 12 22.78 -140.56 21.39
N GLY A 13 22.04 -141.45 20.72
CA GLY A 13 22.15 -142.91 20.92
C GLY A 13 23.46 -143.53 20.44
N TYR A 14 23.89 -143.20 19.21
CA TYR A 14 25.10 -143.78 18.61
C TYR A 14 26.40 -143.06 18.99
N ARG A 15 26.34 -141.81 19.47
CA ARG A 15 27.54 -141.08 19.91
C ARG A 15 28.18 -141.71 21.14
N ASN A 16 27.41 -142.18 22.11
CA ASN A 16 27.97 -142.73 23.35
C ASN A 16 28.61 -144.11 23.14
N SER A 17 28.01 -144.98 22.33
CA SER A 17 28.62 -146.26 21.94
C SER A 17 29.83 -146.05 21.03
N SER A 18 29.78 -145.10 20.08
CA SER A 18 30.92 -144.74 19.24
C SER A 18 32.09 -144.18 20.06
N ASN A 19 31.84 -143.26 21.00
CA ASN A 19 32.90 -142.68 21.82
C ASN A 19 33.46 -143.68 22.84
N ALA A 20 32.62 -144.54 23.43
CA ALA A 20 33.06 -145.65 24.26
C ALA A 20 33.88 -146.67 23.47
N TYR A 21 33.49 -146.99 22.23
CA TYR A 21 34.26 -147.87 21.34
C TYR A 21 35.58 -147.22 20.91
N VAL A 22 35.63 -145.91 20.64
CA VAL A 22 36.86 -145.18 20.34
C VAL A 22 37.79 -145.11 21.56
N MET A 23 37.26 -144.93 22.77
CA MET A 23 38.05 -145.02 24.01
C MET A 23 38.53 -146.45 24.28
N ALA A 24 37.70 -147.47 24.07
CA ALA A 24 38.08 -148.88 24.20
C ALA A 24 39.12 -149.29 23.16
N MET A 25 39.01 -148.81 21.91
CA MET A 25 39.99 -149.02 20.85
C MET A 25 41.28 -148.26 21.10
N LYS A 26 41.24 -147.04 21.65
CA LYS A 26 42.45 -146.35 22.14
C LYS A 26 43.11 -147.11 23.28
N ALA A 27 42.35 -147.55 24.28
CA ALA A 27 42.88 -148.36 25.38
C ALA A 27 43.43 -149.71 24.90
N LEU A 28 42.83 -150.33 23.87
CA LEU A 28 43.37 -151.51 23.19
C LEU A 28 44.66 -151.19 22.44
N GLN A 29 44.71 -150.12 21.66
CA GLN A 29 45.94 -149.68 20.96
C GLN A 29 47.06 -149.34 21.94
N GLU A 30 46.75 -148.66 23.05
CA GLU A 30 47.72 -148.28 24.07
C GLU A 30 48.20 -149.51 24.86
N LYS A 31 47.30 -150.45 25.18
CA LYS A 31 47.67 -151.75 25.77
C LYS A 31 48.46 -152.64 24.81
N ILE A 32 48.15 -152.62 23.51
CA ILE A 32 48.95 -153.28 22.46
C ILE A 32 50.34 -152.65 22.39
N LYS A 33 50.44 -151.32 22.36
CA LYS A 33 51.71 -150.57 22.33
C LYS A 33 52.59 -150.83 23.57
N VAL A 34 51.97 -150.98 24.75
CA VAL A 34 52.65 -151.42 25.98
C VAL A 34 53.10 -152.88 25.88
N MET A 35 52.31 -153.78 25.29
CA MET A 35 52.74 -155.16 25.03
C MET A 35 53.85 -155.24 23.95
N GLU A 36 53.84 -154.37 22.94
CA GLU A 36 54.86 -154.32 21.88
C GLU A 36 56.22 -153.82 22.38
N THR A 37 56.22 -152.86 23.31
CA THR A 37 57.43 -152.44 24.04
C THR A 37 57.95 -153.58 24.94
N GLN A 38 57.10 -154.17 25.79
CA GLN A 38 57.47 -155.35 26.58
C GLN A 38 57.98 -156.54 25.73
N ARG A 39 57.48 -156.68 24.49
CA ARG A 39 57.87 -157.73 23.53
C ARG A 39 59.17 -157.44 22.78
N THR A 40 59.60 -156.18 22.71
CA THR A 40 60.91 -155.83 22.12
C THR A 40 62.06 -156.08 23.10
N ASP A 41 61.82 -155.93 24.40
CA ASP A 41 62.78 -156.27 25.45
C ASP A 41 63.04 -157.78 25.59
N THR A 42 62.09 -158.64 25.17
CA THR A 42 62.15 -160.09 25.41
C THR A 42 63.03 -160.91 24.44
N LEU A 43 63.80 -160.24 23.55
CA LEU A 43 64.61 -160.90 22.52
C LEU A 43 66.12 -161.04 22.84
N LEU A 44 66.53 -160.78 24.10
CA LEU A 44 67.89 -161.02 24.59
C LEU A 44 67.93 -162.19 25.60
N PRO A 45 68.92 -163.12 25.51
CA PRO A 45 68.86 -164.40 26.22
C PRO A 45 69.27 -164.33 27.71
N THR A 46 68.28 -164.43 28.59
CA THR A 46 68.30 -165.19 29.85
C THR A 46 69.57 -165.13 30.73
N LYS A 47 69.70 -164.06 31.53
CA LYS A 47 69.83 -164.16 33.00
C LYS A 47 69.58 -162.81 33.67
N THR A 48 68.43 -162.67 34.30
CA THR A 48 67.96 -161.45 34.96
C THR A 48 68.80 -161.06 36.18
N LYS A 49 68.94 -159.75 36.39
CA LYS A 49 69.31 -159.12 37.66
C LYS A 49 68.32 -157.99 37.95
N SER A 50 68.16 -157.63 39.22
CA SER A 50 67.16 -156.66 39.71
C SER A 50 67.32 -155.23 39.15
N ASN A 51 68.49 -154.92 38.57
CA ASN A 51 68.90 -153.57 38.20
C ASN A 51 68.15 -153.00 36.98
N ASP A 52 67.71 -153.85 36.04
CA ASP A 52 67.12 -153.36 34.77
C ASP A 52 65.70 -152.82 34.98
N GLU A 53 64.92 -153.44 35.86
CA GLU A 53 63.60 -152.95 36.29
C GLU A 53 63.72 -151.65 37.12
N GLU A 54 64.72 -151.57 38.00
CA GLU A 54 65.04 -150.37 38.77
C GLU A 54 65.49 -149.21 37.86
N TYR A 55 66.27 -149.49 36.81
CA TYR A 55 66.68 -148.51 35.80
C TYR A 55 65.50 -148.00 34.95
N LEU A 56 64.58 -148.89 34.55
CA LEU A 56 63.35 -148.51 33.85
C LEU A 56 62.40 -147.67 34.74
N LEU A 57 62.28 -148.01 36.02
CA LEU A 57 61.52 -147.21 36.99
C LEU A 57 62.14 -145.83 37.22
N GLN A 58 63.47 -145.75 37.31
CA GLN A 58 64.21 -144.48 37.37
C GLN A 58 63.98 -143.65 36.11
N GLN A 59 64.07 -144.24 34.91
CA GLN A 59 63.80 -143.56 33.64
C GLN A 59 62.34 -143.06 33.54
N ILE A 60 61.38 -143.83 34.04
CA ILE A 60 59.96 -143.40 34.13
C ILE A 60 59.80 -142.22 35.11
N SER A 61 60.54 -142.21 36.22
CA SER A 61 60.57 -141.09 37.17
C SER A 61 61.16 -139.82 36.54
N GLU A 62 62.29 -139.94 35.85
CA GLU A 62 62.94 -138.83 35.14
C GLU A 62 62.04 -138.27 34.02
N LEU A 63 61.41 -139.14 33.22
CA LEU A 63 60.46 -138.72 32.18
C LEU A 63 59.20 -138.06 32.77
N ARG A 64 58.73 -138.46 33.96
CA ARG A 64 57.64 -137.76 34.68
C ARG A 64 58.09 -136.37 35.11
N ASN A 65 59.25 -136.25 35.77
CA ASN A 65 59.80 -134.97 36.22
C ASN A 65 60.04 -134.00 35.05
N GLN A 66 60.50 -134.52 33.90
CA GLN A 66 60.62 -133.75 32.66
C GLN A 66 59.26 -133.31 32.11
N ASN A 67 58.25 -134.20 32.12
CA ASN A 67 56.91 -133.89 31.63
C ASN A 67 56.17 -132.88 32.54
N GLU A 68 56.35 -132.95 33.86
CA GLU A 68 55.90 -131.91 34.81
C GLU A 68 56.59 -130.56 34.54
N THR A 69 57.90 -130.57 34.30
CA THR A 69 58.67 -129.37 33.92
C THR A 69 58.16 -128.76 32.61
N LEU A 70 57.92 -129.59 31.59
CA LEU A 70 57.35 -129.16 30.30
C LEU A 70 55.91 -128.65 30.44
N THR A 71 55.12 -129.26 31.32
CA THR A 71 53.74 -128.80 31.62
C THR A 71 53.76 -127.43 32.29
N MET A 72 54.66 -127.21 33.25
CA MET A 72 54.88 -125.89 33.87
C MET A 72 55.37 -124.84 32.85
N GLN A 73 56.26 -125.20 31.93
CA GLN A 73 56.71 -124.31 30.86
C GLN A 73 55.56 -123.96 29.89
N LEU A 74 54.75 -124.93 29.50
CA LEU A 74 53.57 -124.72 28.64
C LEU A 74 52.54 -123.81 29.33
N GLN A 75 52.27 -124.00 30.62
CA GLN A 75 51.36 -123.15 31.38
C GLN A 75 51.88 -121.70 31.50
N ARG A 76 53.20 -121.51 31.67
CA ARG A 76 53.82 -120.17 31.63
C ARG A 76 53.66 -119.52 30.25
N GLN A 77 53.97 -120.24 29.16
CA GLN A 77 53.79 -119.74 27.80
C GLN A 77 52.32 -119.39 27.46
N GLN A 78 51.36 -120.14 28.01
CA GLN A 78 49.93 -119.82 27.89
C GLN A 78 49.59 -118.52 28.61
N SER A 79 50.06 -118.33 29.85
CA SER A 79 49.86 -117.07 30.60
C SER A 79 50.58 -115.89 29.95
N GLU A 80 51.80 -116.07 29.44
CA GLU A 80 52.55 -115.06 28.68
C GLU A 80 51.79 -114.64 27.41
N LYS A 81 51.23 -115.61 26.66
CA LYS A 81 50.39 -115.34 25.48
C LYS A 81 49.12 -114.57 25.84
N GLU A 82 48.45 -114.90 26.94
CA GLU A 82 47.27 -114.18 27.42
C GLU A 82 47.62 -112.74 27.83
N ASN A 83 48.74 -112.54 28.53
CA ASN A 83 49.25 -111.22 28.88
C ASN A 83 49.61 -110.39 27.62
N ILE A 84 50.27 -111.00 26.63
CA ILE A 84 50.56 -110.36 25.34
C ILE A 84 49.27 -109.93 24.61
N ASN A 85 48.25 -110.78 24.57
CA ASN A 85 46.95 -110.42 24.00
C ASN A 85 46.30 -109.24 24.74
N ASN A 86 46.37 -109.22 26.08
CA ASN A 86 45.85 -108.11 26.88
C ASN A 86 46.60 -106.80 26.61
N TYR A 87 47.94 -106.84 26.47
CA TYR A 87 48.73 -105.66 26.07
C TYR A 87 48.41 -105.18 24.66
N ILE A 88 48.16 -106.08 23.69
CA ILE A 88 47.74 -105.69 22.33
C ILE A 88 46.39 -104.95 22.39
N LEU A 89 45.40 -105.49 23.09
CA LEU A 89 44.09 -104.84 23.25
C LEU A 89 44.20 -103.47 23.94
N GLN A 90 45.06 -103.34 24.95
CA GLN A 90 45.32 -102.06 25.62
C GLN A 90 45.99 -101.05 24.67
N ILE A 91 46.94 -101.49 23.85
CA ILE A 91 47.61 -100.66 22.84
C ILE A 91 46.61 -100.19 21.77
N ASP A 92 45.73 -101.07 21.30
CA ASP A 92 44.70 -100.72 20.31
C ASP A 92 43.69 -99.72 20.86
N GLN A 93 43.27 -99.86 22.13
CA GLN A 93 42.41 -98.88 22.81
C GLN A 93 43.10 -97.51 22.90
N LEU A 94 44.34 -97.46 23.39
CA LEU A 94 45.11 -96.21 23.52
C LEU A 94 45.37 -95.54 22.15
N GLN A 95 45.50 -96.32 21.07
CA GLN A 95 45.57 -95.77 19.71
C GLN A 95 44.25 -95.16 19.25
N GLN A 96 43.10 -95.79 19.56
CA GLN A 96 41.78 -95.24 19.24
C GLN A 96 41.48 -93.96 20.03
N GLU A 97 41.76 -93.93 21.33
CA GLU A 97 41.61 -92.74 22.19
C GLU A 97 42.49 -91.58 21.68
N ARG A 98 43.75 -91.86 21.31
CA ARG A 98 44.65 -90.88 20.69
C ARG A 98 44.10 -90.34 19.37
N LEU A 99 43.50 -91.19 18.53
CA LEU A 99 42.93 -90.79 17.24
C LEU A 99 41.67 -89.91 17.42
N ILE A 100 40.82 -90.24 18.41
CA ILE A 100 39.66 -89.43 18.80
C ILE A 100 40.13 -88.04 19.23
N HIS A 101 41.06 -87.95 20.17
CA HIS A 101 41.58 -86.66 20.64
C HIS A 101 42.25 -85.84 19.53
N LEU A 102 43.02 -86.45 18.63
CA LEU A 102 43.59 -85.76 17.47
C LEU A 102 42.50 -85.11 16.61
N LYS A 103 41.38 -85.81 16.37
CA LYS A 103 40.23 -85.25 15.66
C LYS A 103 39.56 -84.12 16.46
N GLU A 104 39.32 -84.30 17.75
CA GLU A 104 38.73 -83.26 18.61
C GLU A 104 39.59 -81.97 18.65
N TYR A 105 40.92 -82.10 18.55
CA TYR A 105 41.81 -80.95 18.43
C TYR A 105 41.74 -80.31 17.03
N GLN A 106 41.68 -81.11 15.96
CA GLN A 106 41.52 -80.61 14.59
C GLN A 106 40.19 -79.87 14.40
N ASP A 107 39.08 -80.42 14.91
CA ASP A 107 37.76 -79.81 14.85
C ASP A 107 37.75 -78.47 15.63
N ARG A 108 38.32 -78.44 16.85
CA ARG A 108 38.48 -77.20 17.65
C ARG A 108 39.37 -76.15 16.97
N VAL A 109 40.46 -76.54 16.31
CA VAL A 109 41.33 -75.62 15.56
C VAL A 109 40.58 -75.04 14.36
N THR A 110 39.78 -75.84 13.66
CA THR A 110 38.95 -75.40 12.53
C THR A 110 37.91 -74.37 12.96
N ASP A 111 37.22 -74.64 14.09
CA ASP A 111 36.27 -73.71 14.72
C ASP A 111 36.92 -72.38 15.14
N LEU A 112 38.15 -72.43 15.66
CA LEU A 112 38.91 -71.23 16.06
C LEU A 112 39.37 -70.42 14.85
N ILE A 113 39.84 -71.07 13.78
CA ILE A 113 40.17 -70.40 12.51
C ILE A 113 38.94 -69.66 11.98
N LYS A 114 37.79 -70.34 11.90
CA LYS A 114 36.55 -69.72 11.43
C LYS A 114 36.12 -68.52 12.28
N LYS A 115 36.15 -68.63 13.62
CA LYS A 115 35.86 -67.51 14.53
C LYS A 115 36.83 -66.33 14.36
N ILE A 116 38.09 -66.59 14.00
CA ILE A 116 39.09 -65.55 13.67
C ILE A 116 38.79 -64.90 12.31
N GLU A 117 38.26 -65.64 11.34
CA GLU A 117 37.88 -65.11 10.02
C GLU A 117 36.59 -64.28 10.08
N ASP A 118 35.54 -64.78 10.74
CA ASP A 118 34.32 -64.03 11.03
C ASP A 118 34.67 -62.75 11.81
N GLY A 119 35.48 -62.84 12.87
CA GLY A 119 35.94 -61.68 13.66
C GLY A 119 36.92 -60.72 12.95
N LYS A 120 37.53 -61.12 11.83
CA LYS A 120 38.25 -60.20 10.91
C LYS A 120 37.26 -59.44 10.04
N LYS A 121 36.24 -60.13 9.52
CA LYS A 121 35.20 -59.53 8.67
C LYS A 121 34.40 -58.49 9.45
N ASP A 122 33.89 -58.84 10.63
CA ASP A 122 33.13 -57.91 11.49
C ASP A 122 33.93 -56.62 11.79
N ARG A 123 35.24 -56.77 12.02
CA ARG A 123 36.16 -55.63 12.22
C ARG A 123 36.31 -54.78 10.96
N GLN A 124 36.38 -55.37 9.78
CA GLN A 124 36.45 -54.64 8.52
C GLN A 124 35.14 -53.90 8.24
N ASP A 125 33.98 -54.52 8.48
CA ASP A 125 32.67 -53.89 8.31
C ASP A 125 32.46 -52.73 9.32
N GLN A 126 32.95 -52.88 10.56
CA GLN A 126 33.02 -51.78 11.53
C GLN A 126 33.96 -50.64 11.08
N GLN A 127 35.14 -50.95 10.54
CA GLN A 127 36.07 -49.96 10.00
C GLN A 127 35.45 -49.19 8.82
N ASN A 128 34.81 -49.89 7.89
CA ASN A 128 34.09 -49.30 6.75
C ASN A 128 32.99 -48.33 7.24
N GLN A 129 32.23 -48.71 8.28
CA GLN A 129 31.20 -47.87 8.88
C GLN A 129 31.77 -46.65 9.61
N ILE A 130 32.92 -46.78 10.29
CA ILE A 130 33.64 -45.66 10.91
C ILE A 130 34.07 -44.65 9.84
N GLU A 131 34.64 -45.10 8.73
CA GLU A 131 35.05 -44.21 7.63
C GLU A 131 33.85 -43.50 6.97
N TYR A 132 32.73 -44.21 6.77
CA TYR A 132 31.50 -43.60 6.27
C TYR A 132 31.01 -42.46 7.19
N LEU A 133 30.93 -42.73 8.50
CA LEU A 133 30.49 -41.74 9.49
C LEU A 133 31.48 -40.57 9.61
N GLN A 134 32.78 -40.80 9.48
CA GLN A 134 33.79 -39.74 9.45
C GLN A 134 33.63 -38.83 8.22
N ARG A 135 33.40 -39.39 7.02
CA ARG A 135 33.13 -38.61 5.79
C ARG A 135 31.84 -37.80 5.93
N GLN A 136 30.79 -38.39 6.50
CA GLN A 136 29.51 -37.71 6.76
C GLN A 136 29.69 -36.55 7.76
N LEU A 137 30.45 -36.75 8.84
CA LEU A 137 30.78 -35.70 9.81
C LEU A 137 31.61 -34.56 9.20
N GLN A 138 32.56 -34.86 8.31
CA GLN A 138 33.31 -33.85 7.58
C GLN A 138 32.40 -33.02 6.66
N ALA A 139 31.44 -33.66 5.96
CA ALA A 139 30.45 -32.95 5.14
C ALA A 139 29.56 -32.02 5.97
N TYR A 140 29.06 -32.46 7.14
CA TYR A 140 28.32 -31.57 8.05
C TYR A 140 29.18 -30.39 8.55
N LYS A 141 30.44 -30.62 8.94
CA LYS A 141 31.39 -29.56 9.33
C LYS A 141 31.79 -28.62 8.19
N ALA A 142 31.60 -29.01 6.93
CA ALA A 142 31.77 -28.11 5.78
C ALA A 142 30.51 -27.26 5.57
N ASN A 143 29.33 -27.89 5.59
CA ASN A 143 28.03 -27.22 5.47
C ASN A 143 27.79 -26.20 6.59
N GLU A 144 28.13 -26.53 7.84
CA GLU A 144 28.04 -25.64 9.00
C GLU A 144 28.89 -24.38 8.82
N ARG A 145 30.16 -24.52 8.42
CA ARG A 145 31.03 -23.36 8.11
C ARG A 145 30.50 -22.52 6.95
N GLY A 146 29.98 -23.16 5.90
CA GLY A 146 29.37 -22.47 4.76
C GLY A 146 28.05 -21.75 5.10
N LEU A 147 27.31 -22.22 6.11
CA LEU A 147 26.13 -21.53 6.65
C LEU A 147 26.54 -20.36 7.55
N MET A 148 27.51 -20.57 8.44
CA MET A 148 28.05 -19.53 9.33
C MET A 148 28.58 -18.34 8.51
N GLN A 149 29.42 -18.59 7.50
CA GLN A 149 29.93 -17.55 6.59
C GLN A 149 28.80 -16.76 5.89
N LYS A 150 27.70 -17.42 5.49
CA LYS A 150 26.54 -16.75 4.88
C LYS A 150 25.78 -15.88 5.88
N VAL A 151 25.64 -16.32 7.13
CA VAL A 151 25.02 -15.53 8.20
C VAL A 151 25.86 -14.30 8.54
N ASP A 152 27.18 -14.45 8.65
CA ASP A 152 28.09 -13.32 8.88
C ASP A 152 28.08 -12.32 7.71
N GLN A 153 28.07 -12.81 6.46
CA GLN A 153 27.93 -11.95 5.28
C GLN A 153 26.57 -11.21 5.29
N GLN A 154 25.46 -11.89 5.53
CA GLN A 154 24.13 -11.24 5.60
C GLN A 154 24.09 -10.17 6.70
N LYS A 155 24.66 -10.45 7.87
CA LYS A 155 24.77 -9.50 8.99
C LYS A 155 25.65 -8.30 8.64
N GLN A 156 26.71 -8.48 7.85
CA GLN A 156 27.57 -7.40 7.38
C GLN A 156 26.86 -6.55 6.31
N GLU A 157 26.16 -7.16 5.35
CA GLU A 157 25.35 -6.46 4.35
C GLU A 157 24.20 -5.66 4.99
N GLU A 158 23.55 -6.20 6.01
CA GLU A 158 22.50 -5.49 6.76
C GLU A 158 23.09 -4.31 7.56
N ASN A 159 24.21 -4.51 8.26
CA ASN A 159 24.91 -3.41 8.94
C ASN A 159 25.33 -2.29 7.98
N SER A 160 25.81 -2.63 6.79
CA SER A 160 26.20 -1.64 5.77
C SER A 160 25.00 -0.77 5.36
N LYS A 161 23.84 -1.39 5.10
CA LYS A 161 22.60 -0.68 4.74
C LYS A 161 22.07 0.18 5.90
N GLN A 162 22.14 -0.32 7.13
CA GLN A 162 21.77 0.45 8.32
C GLN A 162 22.71 1.65 8.54
N GLN A 163 24.02 1.51 8.32
CA GLN A 163 24.98 2.60 8.40
C GLN A 163 24.75 3.66 7.32
N GLU A 164 24.49 3.25 6.08
CA GLU A 164 24.13 4.12 4.96
C GLU A 164 22.86 4.93 5.27
N GLN A 165 21.78 4.27 5.71
CA GLN A 165 20.55 4.92 6.15
C GLN A 165 20.77 5.91 7.32
N ILE A 166 21.64 5.57 8.27
CA ILE A 166 22.00 6.47 9.38
C ILE A 166 22.75 7.71 8.87
N MET A 167 23.60 7.59 7.84
CA MET A 167 24.27 8.76 7.24
C MET A 167 23.28 9.65 6.48
N GLU A 168 22.38 9.09 5.68
CA GLU A 168 21.31 9.85 5.01
C GLU A 168 20.43 10.61 6.00
N LEU A 169 19.99 9.94 7.08
CA LEU A 169 19.16 10.55 8.12
C LEU A 169 19.91 11.66 8.87
N ARG A 170 21.20 11.49 9.15
CA ARG A 170 22.05 12.55 9.75
C ARG A 170 22.15 13.77 8.83
N GLN A 171 22.45 13.57 7.55
CA GLN A 171 22.53 14.66 6.57
C GLN A 171 21.18 15.38 6.43
N ARG A 172 20.07 14.63 6.44
CA ARG A 172 18.71 15.20 6.40
C ARG A 172 18.40 16.04 7.63
N VAL A 173 18.73 15.56 8.84
CA VAL A 173 18.58 16.33 10.09
C VAL A 173 19.43 17.61 10.04
N GLU A 174 20.70 17.52 9.64
CA GLU A 174 21.58 18.69 9.53
C GLU A 174 21.02 19.74 8.55
N SER A 175 20.53 19.31 7.38
CA SER A 175 19.87 20.21 6.42
C SER A 175 18.63 20.90 7.00
N GLY A 176 17.87 20.19 7.86
CA GLY A 176 16.72 20.70 8.59
C GLY A 176 17.12 21.75 9.63
N GLU A 177 18.16 21.50 10.42
CA GLU A 177 18.73 22.47 11.35
C GLU A 177 19.24 23.73 10.64
N GLN A 178 19.96 23.56 9.53
CA GLN A 178 20.44 24.68 8.73
C GLN A 178 19.29 25.51 8.13
N TYR A 179 18.13 24.90 7.87
CA TYR A 179 16.92 25.60 7.45
C TYR A 179 16.20 26.30 8.61
N ALA A 180 16.09 25.65 9.78
CA ALA A 180 15.56 26.26 11.00
C ALA A 180 16.36 27.52 11.39
N LYS A 181 17.70 27.44 11.41
CA LYS A 181 18.62 28.57 11.67
C LYS A 181 18.49 29.72 10.67
N LYS A 182 17.94 29.49 9.46
CA LYS A 182 17.62 30.53 8.47
C LYS A 182 16.24 31.16 8.75
N LEU A 183 15.26 30.37 9.21
CA LEU A 183 13.94 30.86 9.61
C LEU A 183 14.00 31.68 10.92
N GLU A 184 14.76 31.22 11.91
CA GLU A 184 15.02 31.95 13.17
C GLU A 184 15.56 33.35 12.88
N LYS A 185 16.63 33.45 12.08
CA LYS A 185 17.22 34.74 11.65
C LYS A 185 16.29 35.60 10.79
N LYS A 186 15.26 35.02 10.16
CA LYS A 186 14.21 35.79 9.47
C LYS A 186 13.17 36.30 10.46
N TYR A 187 12.80 35.49 11.45
CA TYR A 187 11.89 35.86 12.53
C TYR A 187 12.47 36.98 13.39
N GLU A 188 13.75 36.91 13.79
CA GLU A 188 14.47 37.98 14.52
C GLU A 188 14.39 39.32 13.78
N LYS A 189 14.61 39.32 12.47
CA LYS A 189 14.54 40.53 11.62
C LYS A 189 13.13 41.11 11.57
N LEU A 190 12.12 40.27 11.28
CA LEU A 190 10.72 40.70 11.25
C LEU A 190 10.24 41.20 12.62
N GLN A 191 10.73 40.59 13.71
CA GLN A 191 10.45 41.03 15.06
C GLN A 191 11.12 42.38 15.37
N THR A 192 12.32 42.64 14.85
CA THR A 192 12.98 43.95 14.97
C THR A 192 12.23 45.02 14.18
N GLU A 193 11.85 44.71 12.93
CA GLU A 193 11.05 45.57 12.05
C GLU A 193 9.69 45.91 12.67
N LYS A 194 9.01 44.94 13.30
CA LYS A 194 7.78 45.16 14.07
C LYS A 194 7.98 46.18 15.19
N HIS A 195 9.00 46.03 16.02
CA HIS A 195 9.25 46.97 17.13
C HIS A 195 9.60 48.38 16.62
N GLN A 196 10.32 48.50 15.50
CA GLN A 196 10.57 49.79 14.86
C GLN A 196 9.26 50.45 14.41
N LEU A 197 8.40 49.72 13.70
CA LEU A 197 7.10 50.24 13.24
C LEU A 197 6.17 50.62 14.42
N GLU A 198 6.21 49.87 15.52
CA GLU A 198 5.47 50.23 16.75
C GLU A 198 5.99 51.51 17.40
N ALA A 199 7.31 51.75 17.37
CA ALA A 199 7.92 53.00 17.83
C ALA A 199 7.60 54.18 16.88
N ASP A 200 7.69 53.98 15.57
CA ASP A 200 7.37 54.99 14.55
C ASP A 200 5.88 55.42 14.64
N ILE A 201 4.97 54.48 14.92
CA ILE A 201 3.54 54.75 15.15
C ILE A 201 3.31 55.54 16.45
N LEU A 202 4.12 55.32 17.50
CA LEU A 202 4.05 56.08 18.74
C LEU A 202 4.53 57.52 18.54
N ASP A 203 5.71 57.69 17.94
CA ASP A 203 6.29 58.99 17.57
C ASP A 203 5.35 59.81 16.66
N TYR A 204 4.73 59.18 15.66
CA TYR A 204 3.75 59.86 14.80
C TYR A 204 2.54 60.38 15.58
N LYS A 205 2.02 59.62 16.56
CA LYS A 205 0.91 60.07 17.43
C LYS A 205 1.30 61.25 18.32
N GLU A 206 2.55 61.32 18.76
CA GLU A 206 3.06 62.44 19.57
C GLU A 206 3.34 63.69 18.73
N ARG A 207 3.90 63.56 17.52
CA ARG A 207 4.18 64.69 16.60
C ARG A 207 2.92 65.30 15.99
N CYS A 208 1.94 64.45 15.67
CA CYS A 208 0.62 64.82 15.14
C CYS A 208 -0.49 64.55 16.18
N PRO A 209 -0.54 65.32 17.29
CA PRO A 209 -1.60 65.18 18.29
C PRO A 209 -2.96 65.52 17.68
N VAL A 210 -3.99 64.78 18.09
CA VAL A 210 -5.39 64.85 17.59
C VAL A 210 -5.92 66.29 17.50
N PHE A 211 -5.51 67.15 18.43
CA PHE A 211 -5.84 68.58 18.45
C PHE A 211 -5.48 69.33 17.15
N LYS A 212 -4.32 69.06 16.54
CA LYS A 212 -3.92 69.70 15.27
C LYS A 212 -4.82 69.26 14.11
N LEU A 213 -5.19 67.99 14.07
CA LEU A 213 -6.11 67.47 13.05
C LEU A 213 -7.48 68.14 13.16
N GLN A 214 -8.05 68.19 14.38
CA GLN A 214 -9.33 68.86 14.65
C GLN A 214 -9.31 70.35 14.30
N GLU A 215 -8.18 71.03 14.45
CA GLU A 215 -8.05 72.44 14.07
C GLU A 215 -8.03 72.62 12.54
N TYR A 216 -7.35 71.75 11.79
CA TYR A 216 -7.42 71.74 10.34
C TYR A 216 -8.83 71.37 9.83
N GLU A 217 -9.53 70.43 10.47
CA GLU A 217 -10.92 70.08 10.15
C GLU A 217 -11.86 71.29 10.30
N LYS A 218 -11.73 72.07 11.38
CA LYS A 218 -12.46 73.34 11.55
C LYS A 218 -12.14 74.34 10.44
N GLN A 219 -10.86 74.53 10.11
CA GLN A 219 -10.44 75.48 9.07
C GLN A 219 -11.02 75.10 7.70
N ILE A 220 -10.99 73.81 7.34
CA ILE A 220 -11.63 73.28 6.12
C ILE A 220 -13.13 73.59 6.13
N GLN A 221 -13.82 73.40 7.26
CA GLN A 221 -15.26 73.68 7.36
C GLN A 221 -15.58 75.18 7.24
N ILE A 222 -14.76 76.06 7.82
CA ILE A 222 -14.90 77.52 7.68
C ILE A 222 -14.74 77.94 6.21
N TYR A 223 -13.71 77.45 5.51
CA TYR A 223 -13.49 77.78 4.10
C TYR A 223 -14.61 77.26 3.19
N ARG A 224 -15.22 76.10 3.49
CA ARG A 224 -16.41 75.61 2.78
C ARG A 224 -17.59 76.56 2.92
N SER A 225 -17.93 76.98 4.14
CA SER A 225 -19.03 77.92 4.36
C SER A 225 -18.78 79.29 3.69
N GLN A 226 -17.54 79.78 3.70
CA GLN A 226 -17.17 81.01 2.97
C GLN A 226 -17.34 80.86 1.45
N LEU A 227 -17.03 79.70 0.88
CA LEU A 227 -17.22 79.43 -0.54
C LEU A 227 -18.71 79.40 -0.90
N GLU A 228 -19.52 78.68 -0.12
CA GLU A 228 -20.99 78.64 -0.30
C GLU A 228 -21.63 80.04 -0.22
N GLU A 229 -21.18 80.90 0.68
CA GLU A 229 -21.67 82.29 0.77
C GLU A 229 -21.29 83.12 -0.46
N LYS A 230 -20.08 82.92 -1.02
CA LYS A 230 -19.65 83.57 -2.25
C LYS A 230 -20.45 83.09 -3.47
N GLU A 231 -20.74 81.80 -3.57
CA GLU A 231 -21.62 81.24 -4.61
C GLU A 231 -23.04 81.81 -4.49
N LYS A 232 -23.63 81.82 -3.29
CA LYS A 232 -24.95 82.42 -3.00
C LYS A 232 -24.99 83.94 -3.23
N ALA A 233 -23.86 84.64 -3.17
CA ALA A 233 -23.76 86.06 -3.54
C ALA A 233 -23.67 86.24 -5.07
N TYR A 234 -22.86 85.42 -5.74
CA TYR A 234 -22.70 85.46 -7.20
C TYR A 234 -24.00 85.12 -7.94
N LEU A 235 -24.74 84.10 -7.48
CA LEU A 235 -26.04 83.73 -8.06
C LEU A 235 -27.04 84.88 -8.00
N ARG A 236 -27.20 85.56 -6.85
CA ARG A 236 -28.08 86.74 -6.74
C ARG A 236 -27.67 87.89 -7.65
N MET A 237 -26.37 88.16 -7.78
CA MET A 237 -25.86 89.16 -8.71
C MET A 237 -26.18 88.80 -10.18
N MET A 238 -26.12 87.52 -10.54
CA MET A 238 -26.51 87.04 -11.88
C MET A 238 -28.02 87.18 -12.12
N GLU A 239 -28.85 86.87 -11.13
CA GLU A 239 -30.32 87.05 -11.18
C GLU A 239 -30.70 88.53 -11.35
N GLU A 240 -30.07 89.43 -10.59
CA GLU A 240 -30.26 90.88 -10.70
C GLU A 240 -29.85 91.41 -12.09
N LEU A 241 -28.68 90.99 -12.61
CA LEU A 241 -28.21 91.37 -13.94
C LEU A 241 -29.12 90.82 -15.06
N GLN A 242 -29.65 89.61 -14.92
CA GLN A 242 -30.59 89.02 -15.86
C GLN A 242 -31.92 89.77 -15.85
N MET A 243 -32.43 90.14 -14.67
CA MET A 243 -33.65 90.94 -14.53
C MET A 243 -33.48 92.34 -15.14
N GLN A 244 -32.37 93.03 -14.90
CA GLN A 244 -32.07 94.34 -15.50
C GLN A 244 -31.98 94.27 -17.03
N ARG A 245 -31.35 93.21 -17.56
CA ARG A 245 -31.31 92.94 -19.02
C ARG A 245 -32.72 92.75 -19.59
N GLN A 246 -33.53 91.88 -19.00
CA GLN A 246 -34.90 91.64 -19.45
C GLN A 246 -35.75 92.92 -19.43
N GLN A 247 -35.70 93.70 -18.35
CA GLN A 247 -36.42 94.98 -18.25
C GLN A 247 -35.99 95.99 -19.32
N THR A 248 -34.72 95.98 -19.73
CA THR A 248 -34.20 96.83 -20.80
C THR A 248 -34.66 96.35 -22.18
N GLU A 249 -34.63 95.03 -22.40
CA GLU A 249 -35.08 94.40 -23.65
C GLU A 249 -36.59 94.56 -23.87
N ASP A 250 -37.39 94.43 -22.81
CA ASP A 250 -38.84 94.69 -22.82
C ASP A 250 -39.16 96.15 -23.18
N GLN A 251 -38.37 97.12 -22.67
CA GLN A 251 -38.52 98.54 -22.99
C GLN A 251 -38.17 98.84 -24.45
N LEU A 252 -37.04 98.30 -24.93
CA LEU A 252 -36.63 98.44 -26.33
C LEU A 252 -37.63 97.80 -27.29
N THR A 253 -38.15 96.61 -26.95
CA THR A 253 -39.17 95.90 -27.73
C THR A 253 -40.46 96.71 -27.84
N LYS A 254 -40.95 97.28 -26.72
CA LYS A 254 -42.10 98.20 -26.74
C LYS A 254 -41.84 99.42 -27.62
N ARG A 255 -40.64 100.02 -27.54
CA ARG A 255 -40.28 101.19 -28.35
C ARG A 255 -40.16 100.86 -29.84
N ILE A 256 -39.69 99.66 -30.20
CA ILE A 256 -39.69 99.17 -31.58
C ILE A 256 -41.14 99.04 -32.09
N GLN A 257 -42.05 98.49 -31.28
CA GLN A 257 -43.46 98.38 -31.67
C GLN A 257 -44.14 99.75 -31.85
N GLU A 258 -43.87 100.73 -30.99
CA GLU A 258 -44.33 102.12 -31.17
C GLU A 258 -43.85 102.73 -32.50
N LEU A 259 -42.58 102.50 -32.86
CA LEU A 259 -41.98 103.02 -34.09
C LEU A 259 -42.52 102.31 -35.34
N LEU A 260 -42.77 101.00 -35.27
CA LEU A 260 -43.44 100.25 -36.34
C LEU A 260 -44.87 100.75 -36.58
N ASN A 261 -45.64 100.98 -35.51
CA ASN A 261 -47.00 101.51 -35.61
C ASN A 261 -46.99 102.89 -36.31
N LYS A 262 -46.11 103.81 -35.88
CA LYS A 262 -45.94 105.13 -36.53
C LYS A 262 -45.44 105.04 -37.97
N SER A 263 -44.57 104.09 -38.28
CA SER A 263 -44.13 103.83 -39.67
C SER A 263 -45.31 103.40 -40.54
N ASN A 264 -46.22 102.58 -40.03
CA ASN A 264 -47.43 102.17 -40.74
C ASN A 264 -48.41 103.34 -40.92
N GLU A 265 -48.62 104.16 -39.88
CA GLU A 265 -49.40 105.41 -39.96
C GLU A 265 -48.87 106.35 -41.06
N TYR A 266 -47.54 106.58 -41.10
CA TYR A 266 -46.91 107.39 -42.13
C TYR A 266 -47.00 106.76 -43.52
N GLN A 267 -46.86 105.44 -43.67
CA GLN A 267 -47.07 104.77 -44.95
C GLN A 267 -48.53 104.91 -45.44
N SER A 268 -49.52 104.80 -44.56
CA SER A 268 -50.93 105.03 -44.89
C SER A 268 -51.18 106.49 -45.31
N ALA A 269 -50.61 107.47 -44.61
CA ALA A 269 -50.71 108.88 -44.99
C ALA A 269 -50.05 109.17 -46.35
N ILE A 270 -48.86 108.61 -46.61
CA ILE A 270 -48.18 108.71 -47.91
C ILE A 270 -49.01 108.06 -49.02
N HIS A 271 -49.64 106.92 -48.77
CA HIS A 271 -50.50 106.25 -49.75
C HIS A 271 -51.74 107.11 -50.08
N GLN A 272 -52.40 107.68 -49.07
CA GLN A 272 -53.54 108.58 -49.23
C GLN A 272 -53.16 109.83 -50.04
N LEU A 273 -52.08 110.52 -49.67
CA LEU A 273 -51.56 111.68 -50.42
C LEU A 273 -51.16 111.32 -51.86
N THR A 274 -50.69 110.10 -52.10
CA THR A 274 -50.36 109.60 -53.45
C THR A 274 -51.62 109.36 -54.29
N ILE A 275 -52.75 108.96 -53.69
CA ILE A 275 -54.05 108.85 -54.36
C ILE A 275 -54.58 110.25 -54.69
N GLU A 276 -54.54 111.17 -53.74
CA GLU A 276 -54.98 112.57 -53.93
C GLU A 276 -54.16 113.28 -55.01
N LEU A 277 -52.82 113.09 -55.03
CA LEU A 277 -51.95 113.60 -56.10
C LEU A 277 -52.32 113.04 -57.47
N LYS A 278 -52.67 111.75 -57.57
CA LYS A 278 -53.13 111.13 -58.83
C LYS A 278 -54.46 111.71 -59.29
N ASP A 279 -55.43 111.88 -58.38
CA ASP A 279 -56.74 112.47 -58.67
C ASP A 279 -56.62 113.95 -59.08
N ILE A 280 -55.79 114.74 -58.40
CA ILE A 280 -55.45 116.12 -58.82
C ILE A 280 -54.78 116.14 -60.19
N THR A 281 -53.86 115.21 -60.47
CA THR A 281 -53.22 115.08 -61.79
C THR A 281 -54.25 114.75 -62.88
N LEU A 282 -55.22 113.88 -62.58
CA LEU A 282 -56.27 113.46 -63.51
C LEU A 282 -57.27 114.60 -63.78
N LYS A 283 -57.64 115.36 -62.74
CA LYS A 283 -58.41 116.61 -62.86
C LYS A 283 -57.67 117.67 -63.66
N TYR A 284 -56.37 117.83 -63.47
CA TYR A 284 -55.52 118.73 -64.26
C TYR A 284 -55.46 118.31 -65.73
N GLN A 285 -55.31 117.03 -66.03
CA GLN A 285 -55.36 116.51 -67.40
C GLN A 285 -56.72 116.76 -68.06
N GLN A 286 -57.83 116.54 -67.34
CA GLN A 286 -59.18 116.90 -67.82
C GLN A 286 -59.31 118.41 -68.08
N LEU A 287 -58.82 119.26 -67.18
CA LEU A 287 -58.84 120.72 -67.35
C LEU A 287 -58.00 121.16 -68.56
N LYS A 288 -56.83 120.57 -68.76
CA LYS A 288 -55.96 120.84 -69.92
C LYS A 288 -56.62 120.44 -71.23
N LEU A 289 -57.24 119.25 -71.31
CA LEU A 289 -58.01 118.82 -72.48
C LEU A 289 -59.20 119.75 -72.76
N ARG A 290 -59.88 120.23 -71.70
CA ARG A 290 -60.98 121.18 -71.81
C ARG A 290 -60.51 122.55 -72.32
N LEU A 291 -59.36 123.03 -71.85
CA LEU A 291 -58.71 124.24 -72.33
C LEU A 291 -58.27 124.13 -73.79
N GLU A 292 -57.60 123.03 -74.18
CA GLU A 292 -57.19 122.79 -75.57
C GLU A 292 -58.39 122.69 -76.53
N TYR A 293 -59.53 122.17 -76.06
CA TYR A 293 -60.79 122.17 -76.80
C TYR A 293 -61.37 123.58 -76.93
N GLU A 294 -61.41 124.35 -75.84
CA GLU A 294 -61.90 125.73 -75.84
C GLU A 294 -61.03 126.66 -76.69
N GLU A 295 -59.70 126.54 -76.63
CA GLU A 295 -58.78 127.31 -77.48
C GLU A 295 -59.00 127.01 -78.97
N LYS A 296 -59.21 125.75 -79.35
CA LYS A 296 -59.53 125.37 -80.74
C LYS A 296 -60.87 125.96 -81.19
N ASN A 297 -61.90 125.91 -80.36
CA ASN A 297 -63.21 126.51 -80.63
C ASN A 297 -63.11 128.04 -80.75
N ASN A 298 -62.37 128.69 -79.85
CA ASN A 298 -62.16 130.14 -79.83
C ASN A 298 -61.29 130.62 -81.02
N GLN A 299 -60.32 129.81 -81.48
CA GLN A 299 -59.62 130.02 -82.74
C GLN A 299 -60.53 129.89 -83.97
N GLN A 300 -61.48 128.94 -83.99
CA GLN A 300 -62.47 128.85 -85.07
C GLN A 300 -63.39 130.08 -85.08
N ASN A 301 -63.90 130.52 -83.93
CA ASN A 301 -64.72 131.74 -83.84
C ASN A 301 -63.95 133.01 -84.23
N LYS A 302 -62.67 133.15 -83.83
CA LYS A 302 -61.82 134.27 -84.27
C LYS A 302 -61.52 134.27 -85.78
N LYS A 303 -61.57 133.11 -86.45
CA LYS A 303 -61.50 133.04 -87.93
C LYS A 303 -62.83 133.44 -88.58
N ARG A 304 -63.97 133.02 -88.03
CA ARG A 304 -65.31 133.40 -88.52
C ARG A 304 -65.56 134.91 -88.46
N MET A 305 -65.16 135.56 -87.36
CA MET A 305 -65.44 137.00 -87.12
C MET A 305 -64.56 138.00 -87.90
N ARG A 306 -63.67 137.56 -88.81
CA ARG A 306 -62.77 138.48 -89.56
C ARG A 306 -63.17 138.71 -91.03
N ASN A 307 -64.10 137.92 -91.59
CA ASN A 307 -64.59 138.09 -92.96
C ASN A 307 -66.08 138.46 -92.95
N ILE A 308 -66.41 139.75 -93.09
CA ILE A 308 -67.77 140.21 -93.41
C ILE A 308 -67.77 140.65 -94.87
N SER A 309 -68.24 139.79 -95.78
CA SER A 309 -68.71 140.14 -97.13
C SER A 309 -69.19 138.92 -97.93
N GLN A 310 -70.37 139.05 -98.56
CA GLN A 310 -70.96 138.21 -99.62
C GLN A 310 -71.59 136.84 -99.25
N SER A 311 -72.67 136.55 -99.99
CA SER A 311 -73.43 135.29 -100.23
C SER A 311 -73.99 134.49 -99.04
N ASP A 312 -75.33 134.53 -98.94
CA ASP A 312 -76.27 133.41 -99.11
C ASP A 312 -76.12 132.10 -98.30
N ASP A 313 -77.05 131.96 -97.35
CA ASP A 313 -77.84 130.74 -97.07
C ASP A 313 -77.05 129.47 -96.56
N PRO A 314 -77.62 128.25 -96.47
CA PRO A 314 -78.03 127.75 -95.14
C PRO A 314 -77.32 126.47 -94.64
N GLU A 315 -77.82 125.99 -93.49
CA GLU A 315 -77.89 124.58 -93.08
C GLU A 315 -76.65 123.85 -92.50
N PHE A 316 -76.96 122.70 -91.89
CA PHE A 316 -76.11 121.52 -91.62
C PHE A 316 -74.92 121.60 -90.60
N GLU A 317 -74.69 120.63 -89.70
CA GLU A 317 -75.59 119.70 -88.97
C GLU A 317 -74.86 118.97 -87.82
N MET A 318 -75.62 118.20 -87.01
CA MET A 318 -75.24 117.01 -86.20
C MET A 318 -74.20 117.14 -85.06
N LEU A 319 -74.43 116.57 -83.85
CA LEU A 319 -74.66 115.15 -83.44
C LEU A 319 -73.42 114.25 -83.66
N ILE A 320 -73.10 113.21 -82.88
CA ILE A 320 -73.80 112.38 -81.85
C ILE A 320 -72.86 112.37 -80.59
N ASN A 321 -73.31 112.41 -79.31
CA ASN A 321 -73.85 111.33 -78.47
C ASN A 321 -72.98 110.02 -78.48
N ASN A 322 -73.02 109.07 -77.54
CA ASN A 322 -73.39 109.07 -76.12
C ASN A 322 -72.63 107.89 -75.41
N GLN A 323 -72.93 107.64 -74.13
CA GLN A 323 -72.90 106.36 -73.35
C GLN A 323 -72.38 105.06 -74.04
N TYR A 324 -71.70 104.12 -73.37
CA TYR A 324 -72.26 103.30 -72.26
C TYR A 324 -71.21 102.61 -71.35
N GLN A 325 -71.71 102.00 -70.26
CA GLN A 325 -71.01 101.17 -69.27
C GLN A 325 -70.63 99.78 -69.83
N THR A 326 -69.71 99.04 -69.17
CA THR A 326 -69.94 97.64 -68.73
C THR A 326 -68.85 97.13 -67.75
N ASN A 327 -69.11 95.97 -67.11
CA ASN A 327 -68.30 95.36 -66.06
C ASN A 327 -67.23 94.37 -66.58
N ASN A 328 -66.20 94.09 -65.76
CA ASN A 328 -65.65 92.76 -65.36
C ASN A 328 -64.25 92.95 -64.72
N GLN A 329 -63.91 92.39 -63.55
CA GLN A 329 -63.72 90.98 -63.11
C GLN A 329 -62.41 90.29 -63.60
N GLN A 330 -61.86 89.43 -62.71
CA GLN A 330 -60.76 88.44 -62.90
C GLN A 330 -59.29 88.95 -62.82
N PRO A 331 -58.24 88.07 -62.75
CA PRO A 331 -57.93 87.18 -61.60
C PRO A 331 -56.40 86.99 -61.32
N ASN A 332 -56.04 85.94 -60.55
CA ASN A 332 -54.70 85.28 -60.43
C ASN A 332 -53.57 86.08 -59.74
N ASN A 333 -52.49 85.51 -59.17
CA ASN A 333 -52.13 84.19 -58.58
C ASN A 333 -50.81 84.39 -57.78
N ASN A 334 -50.26 83.49 -56.95
CA ASN A 334 -50.58 82.09 -56.57
C ASN A 334 -50.47 81.98 -55.01
N ASN A 335 -50.02 80.95 -54.26
CA ASN A 335 -49.47 79.60 -54.49
C ASN A 335 -49.85 78.66 -53.29
N LYS A 336 -49.31 77.43 -53.21
CA LYS A 336 -49.61 76.44 -52.15
C LYS A 336 -48.40 75.64 -51.67
N VAL A 337 -48.34 75.31 -50.37
CA VAL A 337 -48.01 73.99 -49.74
C VAL A 337 -48.62 74.06 -48.31
N SER A 338 -49.74 73.40 -47.96
CA SER A 338 -50.02 71.95 -47.72
C SER A 338 -49.45 71.39 -46.40
N LYS A 339 -50.33 70.80 -45.57
CA LYS A 339 -50.03 70.15 -44.27
C LYS A 339 -49.72 68.66 -44.43
N LEU A 340 -49.00 68.07 -43.48
CA LEU A 340 -49.22 66.69 -43.03
C LEU A 340 -49.02 66.56 -41.52
N ASN A 341 -49.96 65.88 -40.86
CA ASN A 341 -49.77 65.18 -39.58
C ASN A 341 -49.69 63.68 -39.89
N LEU A 342 -48.91 62.92 -39.13
CA LEU A 342 -49.21 61.50 -38.91
C LEU A 342 -48.54 61.01 -37.61
N ASP A 343 -49.33 60.43 -36.72
CA ASP A 343 -48.87 59.59 -35.61
C ASP A 343 -48.27 58.27 -36.13
N PHE A 344 -47.54 57.52 -35.29
CA PHE A 344 -47.84 56.10 -35.08
C PHE A 344 -47.06 55.47 -33.90
N LEU A 345 -47.64 54.39 -33.35
CA LEU A 345 -47.07 53.40 -32.42
C LEU A 345 -46.82 53.82 -30.96
N SER A 346 -47.83 53.54 -30.13
CA SER A 346 -47.63 52.71 -28.92
C SER A 346 -48.03 51.25 -29.23
N PRO A 347 -47.73 50.25 -28.38
CA PRO A 347 -48.58 50.00 -27.20
C PRO A 347 -47.81 49.56 -25.93
N GLN A 348 -48.58 49.23 -24.88
CA GLN A 348 -48.12 48.91 -23.52
C GLN A 348 -47.48 47.51 -23.36
N ILE A 349 -46.59 47.38 -22.35
CA ILE A 349 -46.54 46.19 -21.45
C ILE A 349 -46.32 46.70 -20.00
N THR A 350 -46.53 45.86 -18.99
CA THR A 350 -46.81 46.22 -17.58
C THR A 350 -45.60 46.30 -16.63
N SER A 351 -45.85 46.95 -15.48
CA SER A 351 -45.10 46.85 -14.20
C SER A 351 -44.87 45.38 -13.74
N PRO A 352 -43.97 45.06 -12.76
CA PRO A 352 -43.82 45.81 -11.50
C PRO A 352 -42.44 45.93 -10.79
N ARG A 353 -42.36 46.96 -9.92
CA ARG A 353 -41.85 46.97 -8.52
C ARG A 353 -40.56 46.19 -8.15
N PHE A 354 -39.55 46.95 -7.69
CA PHE A 354 -38.24 46.45 -7.25
C PHE A 354 -38.18 46.25 -5.71
N GLU A 355 -38.45 45.05 -5.19
CA GLU A 355 -38.19 44.66 -3.79
C GLU A 355 -37.73 43.18 -3.66
N GLN A 356 -37.09 42.86 -2.54
CA GLN A 356 -36.60 41.53 -2.08
C GLN A 356 -35.39 40.88 -2.79
N SER A 357 -34.22 40.95 -2.14
CA SER A 357 -33.22 39.86 -2.19
C SER A 357 -32.31 39.80 -0.94
N PHE A 358 -32.89 39.88 0.26
CA PHE A 358 -32.17 39.89 1.54
C PHE A 358 -31.70 38.50 2.04
N VAL A 359 -31.32 37.58 1.15
CA VAL A 359 -31.12 36.14 1.48
C VAL A 359 -29.67 35.64 1.25
N LYS A 360 -28.73 36.51 0.89
CA LYS A 360 -27.33 36.11 0.57
C LYS A 360 -26.25 36.50 1.61
N SER A 361 -26.61 37.04 2.78
CA SER A 361 -25.63 37.45 3.80
C SER A 361 -25.47 36.51 5.00
N SER A 362 -26.44 35.61 5.27
CA SER A 362 -26.38 34.67 6.39
C SER A 362 -25.45 33.49 6.13
N VAL A 363 -25.61 32.82 4.98
CA VAL A 363 -24.84 31.62 4.60
C VAL A 363 -23.33 31.90 4.58
N LEU A 364 -22.91 33.05 4.04
CA LEU A 364 -21.49 33.43 4.00
C LEU A 364 -20.94 33.72 5.41
N LYS A 365 -21.72 34.35 6.28
CA LYS A 365 -21.32 34.60 7.68
C LYS A 365 -21.23 33.30 8.49
N GLN A 366 -22.11 32.34 8.23
CA GLN A 366 -22.05 31.03 8.86
C GLN A 366 -20.81 30.24 8.40
N ALA A 367 -20.56 30.15 7.09
CA ALA A 367 -19.37 29.49 6.55
C ALA A 367 -18.05 30.09 7.06
N ILE A 368 -17.96 31.44 7.17
CA ILE A 368 -16.81 32.11 7.77
C ILE A 368 -16.66 31.77 9.26
N LYS A 369 -17.78 31.68 10.00
CA LYS A 369 -17.76 31.29 11.41
C LYS A 369 -17.26 29.86 11.58
N ASP A 370 -17.78 28.92 10.79
CA ASP A 370 -17.45 27.49 10.92
C ASP A 370 -15.96 27.24 10.60
N CYS A 371 -15.42 27.87 9.56
CA CYS A 371 -13.97 27.85 9.28
C CYS A 371 -13.12 28.47 10.43
N LEU A 372 -13.63 29.48 11.13
CA LEU A 372 -12.96 30.07 12.30
C LEU A 372 -13.10 29.22 13.58
N GLU A 373 -14.08 28.32 13.64
CA GLU A 373 -14.24 27.36 14.74
C GLU A 373 -13.31 26.14 14.55
N ASP A 374 -13.18 25.62 13.33
CA ASP A 374 -12.24 24.53 12.98
C ASP A 374 -10.77 24.93 13.17
N MET A 375 -10.39 26.15 12.79
CA MET A 375 -9.03 26.67 13.03
C MET A 375 -8.69 26.88 14.51
N LYS A 376 -9.67 26.91 15.43
CA LYS A 376 -9.42 26.93 16.89
C LYS A 376 -9.23 25.53 17.47
N GLN A 377 -9.83 24.50 16.86
CA GLN A 377 -9.69 23.11 17.31
C GLN A 377 -8.36 22.48 16.87
N THR A 378 -7.58 23.16 16.03
CA THR A 378 -6.35 22.66 15.41
C THR A 378 -5.08 23.36 15.90
N THR A 379 -4.98 23.65 17.20
CA THR A 379 -3.72 24.08 17.86
C THR A 379 -3.16 23.01 18.79
N PRO A 380 -1.88 22.60 18.67
CA PRO A 380 -1.27 21.59 19.54
C PRO A 380 -1.00 22.14 20.96
N PHE A 381 -1.02 21.25 21.95
CA PHE A 381 -0.68 21.56 23.33
C PHE A 381 0.75 22.13 23.44
N LYS A 382 0.92 23.19 24.23
CA LYS A 382 2.24 23.60 24.71
C LYS A 382 2.77 22.58 25.72
N SER A 383 4.01 22.14 25.51
CA SER A 383 4.73 21.29 26.46
C SER A 383 5.62 22.15 27.37
N ASP A 384 5.10 22.53 28.54
CA ASP A 384 5.97 23.04 29.61
C ASP A 384 6.69 21.85 30.26
N GLN A 385 8.01 21.80 30.13
CA GLN A 385 8.86 20.90 30.92
C GLN A 385 9.81 21.70 31.80
N HIS A 386 9.60 21.59 33.11
CA HIS A 386 10.63 21.80 34.11
C HIS A 386 10.90 20.47 34.80
N ASN A 387 12.18 20.17 35.02
CA ASN A 387 12.60 18.99 35.76
C ASN A 387 12.24 19.14 37.24
N ILE A 388 11.85 18.04 37.89
CA ILE A 388 12.27 17.68 39.26
C ILE A 388 12.07 16.18 39.47
N ILE A 389 12.90 15.61 40.35
CA ILE A 389 13.03 14.16 40.64
C ILE A 389 11.94 13.72 41.64
N PRO A 390 11.42 12.48 41.57
CA PRO A 390 10.24 12.07 42.34
C PRO A 390 10.52 11.79 43.82
N GLN A 391 9.50 11.98 44.67
CA GLN A 391 9.51 11.43 46.02
C GLN A 391 8.12 10.94 46.47
N GLU A 392 8.13 9.69 46.95
CA GLU A 392 7.25 8.94 47.85
C GLU A 392 5.78 9.31 48.16
N GLN A 393 4.98 8.23 48.17
CA GLN A 393 3.96 7.86 49.15
C GLN A 393 2.99 8.92 49.71
N HIS A 394 1.69 8.71 49.45
CA HIS A 394 0.75 8.49 50.57
C HIS A 394 -0.49 7.69 50.14
N HIS A 395 -0.86 6.68 50.92
CA HIS A 395 -2.18 6.04 50.82
C HIS A 395 -3.21 6.84 51.62
N GLN A 396 -4.38 7.12 51.03
CA GLN A 396 -5.62 7.32 51.78
C GLN A 396 -6.84 6.93 50.94
N GLN A 397 -7.67 6.03 51.46
CA GLN A 397 -8.97 5.69 50.89
C GLN A 397 -10.02 6.70 51.39
N GLN A 398 -10.92 7.16 50.52
CA GLN A 398 -12.31 7.44 50.89
C GLN A 398 -13.27 7.07 49.74
N HIS A 399 -14.50 6.73 50.10
CA HIS A 399 -15.53 6.20 49.19
C HIS A 399 -16.43 7.29 48.58
N SER A 400 -17.23 6.86 47.60
CA SER A 400 -18.57 7.40 47.27
C SER A 400 -18.67 8.54 46.23
N LYS A 401 -18.92 8.16 44.97
CA LYS A 401 -20.31 8.04 44.43
C LYS A 401 -20.32 7.47 43.01
N LYS A 402 -21.37 6.70 42.68
CA LYS A 402 -21.59 6.19 41.31
C LYS A 402 -21.96 7.34 40.36
N LYS A 403 -21.11 7.61 39.36
CA LYS A 403 -21.53 8.15 38.06
C LYS A 403 -21.00 7.23 36.97
N LEU A 404 -21.83 6.90 36.00
CA LEU A 404 -21.41 6.21 34.77
C LEU A 404 -20.71 7.23 33.87
N LEU A 405 -19.44 7.48 34.17
CA LEU A 405 -18.49 8.12 33.27
C LEU A 405 -17.66 7.02 32.62
N SER A 406 -17.39 7.16 31.33
CA SER A 406 -16.42 6.32 30.62
C SER A 406 -15.08 6.33 31.37
N PRO A 407 -14.32 5.21 31.40
CA PRO A 407 -12.96 5.23 31.94
C PRO A 407 -12.14 6.35 31.26
N PRO A 408 -11.29 7.08 32.01
CA PRO A 408 -10.37 8.04 31.41
C PRO A 408 -9.59 7.40 30.26
N LEU A 409 -9.28 8.17 29.21
CA LEU A 409 -8.58 7.65 28.03
C LEU A 409 -7.27 6.93 28.38
N THR A 410 -6.57 7.38 29.43
CA THR A 410 -5.39 6.71 29.99
C THR A 410 -5.68 5.31 30.53
N VAL A 411 -6.80 5.10 31.23
CA VAL A 411 -7.21 3.78 31.74
C VAL A 411 -7.57 2.85 30.58
N ARG A 412 -8.42 3.32 29.65
CA ARG A 412 -8.80 2.52 28.46
C ARG A 412 -7.58 2.15 27.60
N ASN A 413 -6.62 3.07 27.43
CA ASN A 413 -5.39 2.76 26.71
C ASN A 413 -4.55 1.72 27.47
N SER A 414 -4.42 1.84 28.80
CA SER A 414 -3.70 0.84 29.61
C SER A 414 -4.35 -0.55 29.57
N GLU A 415 -5.68 -0.65 29.51
CA GLU A 415 -6.39 -1.92 29.32
C GLU A 415 -6.10 -2.53 27.94
N ILE A 416 -6.07 -1.71 26.89
CA ILE A 416 -5.74 -2.12 25.53
C ILE A 416 -4.28 -2.56 25.41
N GLU A 417 -3.33 -1.80 25.96
CA GLU A 417 -1.91 -2.14 25.99
C GLU A 417 -1.64 -3.45 26.74
N ASN A 418 -2.26 -3.64 27.91
CA ASN A 418 -2.16 -4.91 28.65
C ASN A 418 -2.76 -6.09 27.86
N LYS A 419 -3.87 -5.87 27.15
CA LYS A 419 -4.49 -6.91 26.30
C LYS A 419 -3.64 -7.24 25.07
N LEU A 420 -3.05 -6.25 24.41
CA LEU A 420 -2.11 -6.43 23.30
C LEU A 420 -0.86 -7.17 23.77
N LYS A 421 -0.31 -6.80 24.93
CA LYS A 421 0.81 -7.50 25.55
C LYS A 421 0.50 -8.98 25.81
N GLN A 422 -0.62 -9.29 26.46
CA GLN A 422 -1.05 -10.68 26.71
C GLN A 422 -1.25 -11.49 25.42
N LEU A 423 -1.81 -10.88 24.37
CA LEU A 423 -1.96 -11.53 23.07
C LEU A 423 -0.60 -11.78 22.40
N ASN A 424 0.34 -10.83 22.49
CA ASN A 424 1.68 -10.95 21.91
C ASN A 424 2.55 -11.98 22.68
N ASP A 425 2.50 -11.97 24.01
CA ASP A 425 3.15 -12.98 24.86
C ASP A 425 2.65 -14.40 24.51
N LYS A 426 1.34 -14.56 24.28
CA LYS A 426 0.76 -15.85 23.84
C LYS A 426 1.15 -16.21 22.41
N TYR A 427 1.22 -15.24 21.50
CA TYR A 427 1.67 -15.42 20.11
C TYR A 427 3.11 -15.93 20.06
N GLU A 428 4.02 -15.32 20.83
CA GLU A 428 5.40 -15.78 20.98
C GLU A 428 5.51 -17.20 21.54
N GLN A 429 4.73 -17.53 22.58
CA GLN A 429 4.71 -18.88 23.15
C GLN A 429 4.28 -19.93 22.11
N LEU A 430 3.24 -19.66 21.33
CA LEU A 430 2.77 -20.56 20.28
C LEU A 430 3.75 -20.67 19.10
N ILE A 431 4.50 -19.62 18.76
CA ILE A 431 5.62 -19.72 17.79
C ILE A 431 6.72 -20.64 18.34
N ARG A 432 7.15 -20.43 19.59
CA ARG A 432 8.17 -21.26 20.25
C ARG A 432 7.72 -22.73 20.40
N GLN A 433 6.42 -22.98 20.55
CA GLN A 433 5.83 -24.31 20.53
C GLN A 433 5.80 -24.90 19.11
N ALA A 434 5.33 -24.15 18.11
CA ALA A 434 5.29 -24.58 16.70
C ALA A 434 6.69 -24.92 16.14
N GLN A 435 7.75 -24.28 16.63
CA GLN A 435 9.14 -24.59 16.28
C GLN A 435 9.60 -25.95 16.83
N LYS A 436 9.14 -26.33 18.04
CA LYS A 436 9.48 -27.60 18.69
C LYS A 436 8.57 -28.76 18.28
N GLU A 437 7.34 -28.47 17.85
CA GLU A 437 6.35 -29.50 17.56
C GLU A 437 6.67 -30.30 16.29
N SER A 438 6.55 -31.63 16.37
CA SER A 438 6.83 -32.59 15.29
C SER A 438 5.57 -33.22 14.71
N ASP A 439 4.49 -33.34 15.48
CA ASP A 439 3.20 -33.85 15.02
C ASP A 439 2.52 -32.84 14.07
N PHE A 440 2.26 -33.26 12.83
CA PHE A 440 1.65 -32.43 11.80
C PHE A 440 0.25 -31.91 12.18
N LYS A 441 -0.57 -32.70 12.90
CA LYS A 441 -1.90 -32.27 13.36
C LYS A 441 -1.80 -31.22 14.45
N GLN A 442 -0.89 -31.41 15.41
CA GLN A 442 -0.67 -30.42 16.49
C GLN A 442 -0.06 -29.13 15.92
N LYS A 443 0.90 -29.23 14.99
CA LYS A 443 1.48 -28.10 14.26
C LYS A 443 0.44 -27.35 13.41
N ALA A 444 -0.57 -28.04 12.87
CA ALA A 444 -1.70 -27.42 12.18
C ALA A 444 -2.67 -26.71 13.15
N GLN A 445 -2.96 -27.30 14.31
CA GLN A 445 -3.76 -26.67 15.36
C GLN A 445 -3.09 -25.39 15.89
N ILE A 446 -1.78 -25.43 16.19
CA ILE A 446 -1.02 -24.25 16.63
C ILE A 446 -1.02 -23.15 15.55
N ARG A 447 -0.92 -23.51 14.26
CA ARG A 447 -1.06 -22.55 13.15
C ARG A 447 -2.43 -21.88 13.10
N LYS A 448 -3.51 -22.60 13.42
CA LYS A 448 -4.84 -22.01 13.53
C LYS A 448 -4.91 -21.02 14.70
N GLU A 449 -4.43 -21.40 15.87
CA GLU A 449 -4.44 -20.52 17.05
C GLU A 449 -3.57 -19.26 16.88
N LEU A 450 -2.46 -19.35 16.13
CA LEU A 450 -1.66 -18.19 15.73
C LEU A 450 -2.41 -17.22 14.80
N LEU A 451 -3.25 -17.73 13.89
CA LEU A 451 -4.12 -16.90 13.04
C LEU A 451 -5.25 -16.27 13.87
N ASP A 452 -5.91 -17.04 14.73
CA ASP A 452 -6.98 -16.55 15.61
C ASP A 452 -6.46 -15.43 16.55
N ILE A 453 -5.19 -15.50 17.01
CA ILE A 453 -4.54 -14.45 17.81
C ILE A 453 -4.14 -13.24 16.96
N ALA A 454 -3.62 -13.44 15.75
CA ALA A 454 -3.29 -12.33 14.85
C ALA A 454 -4.54 -11.51 14.47
N GLU A 455 -5.68 -12.17 14.28
CA GLU A 455 -6.98 -11.49 14.07
C GLU A 455 -7.47 -10.77 15.33
N GLN A 456 -7.29 -11.36 16.54
CA GLN A 456 -7.58 -10.68 17.80
C GLN A 456 -6.71 -9.42 18.03
N ILE A 457 -5.41 -9.47 17.72
CA ILE A 457 -4.52 -8.30 17.80
C ILE A 457 -4.99 -7.21 16.84
N LYS A 458 -5.31 -7.59 15.59
CA LYS A 458 -5.83 -6.69 14.56
C LYS A 458 -7.15 -6.03 14.98
N GLU A 459 -8.06 -6.77 15.58
CA GLU A 459 -9.35 -6.26 16.08
C GLU A 459 -9.23 -5.41 17.36
N VAL A 460 -8.21 -5.65 18.20
CA VAL A 460 -7.91 -4.78 19.35
C VAL A 460 -7.30 -3.46 18.88
N ASN A 461 -6.35 -3.49 17.94
CA ASN A 461 -5.79 -2.27 17.30
C ASN A 461 -6.85 -1.45 16.54
N ARG A 462 -7.97 -2.07 16.14
CA ARG A 462 -9.11 -1.41 15.48
C ARG A 462 -10.09 -0.72 16.45
N ARG A 463 -9.84 -0.83 17.76
CA ARG A 463 -10.69 -0.30 18.84
C ARG A 463 -9.97 0.76 19.71
N GLN A 464 -8.73 1.08 19.34
CA GLN A 464 -8.06 2.35 19.63
C GLN A 464 -8.66 3.44 18.73
#